data_AF-A0A9W8R3S0-F1
#
_entry.id   AF-A0A9W8R3S0-F1
#
_cell.length_a   1.000
_cell.length_b   1.000
_cell.length_c   1.000
_cell.angle_alpha   90.00
_cell.angle_beta   90.00
_cell.angle_gamma   90.00
#
_symmetry.space_group_name_H-M   'P 1'
#
loop_
_entity.id
_entity.type
_entity.pdbx_description
1 polymer ?
#
loop_
_entity_poly.entity_id
_entity_poly.type
_entity_poly.pdbx_seq_one_letter_code
_entity_poly.pdbx_strand_id
1 'polypeptide(L)'
;MRLSDSRLLLSQVRDRLEVLGRQWSEPLHRMAHRTDTHDLGFMVLPHMRVRWELLHDRVALESIRTAAVSLYSRFDARVGAIRSWDSLTWQRGVNIRDKKDNFLVIIDSLCNLELLFYAAEHTGYGYLAEAATAHAKTLLRTHLRKEPTRKRDGYDGMLYSTRHVINFSPATGDVKEIHTAQGYTPESTWSRGQAWAILGYTQTYAWIGKDIFLDAACGLAEYFLSRLEDAPACVEILRSDGDTSRPIKTGRYVPRWDFDAPIEDTNAPLRDASAGIVAAYGMLLLAQTLMSLGRQEQAKRYLGSALRIVEDTLNLSMSRERVRLESHPNGGVTATACEPLQKHFDCILRNSTVTWNEHSLSASADHGLVYADYYLIEFGNKLLQLGLCSPLR
;
A
#
# COMPACT_ATOMS: atom_id res chain seq x y z
N MET A 1 -20.60 2.44 8.50
CA MET A 1 -21.77 3.32 8.26
C MET A 1 -23.03 2.52 8.56
N ARG A 2 -23.82 2.85 9.60
CA ARG A 2 -25.16 2.26 9.77
C ARG A 2 -26.14 3.19 9.07
N LEU A 3 -26.62 2.77 7.90
CA LEU A 3 -27.62 3.47 7.08
C LEU A 3 -29.03 3.21 7.62
N SER A 4 -29.22 3.24 8.94
CA SER A 4 -30.50 2.94 9.58
C SER A 4 -31.42 4.17 9.68
N ASP A 5 -31.07 5.29 9.04
CA ASP A 5 -31.90 6.48 9.00
C ASP A 5 -32.81 6.44 7.76
N SER A 6 -34.10 6.25 7.99
CA SER A 6 -35.14 6.01 6.97
C SER A 6 -35.35 7.17 5.99
N ARG A 7 -34.60 8.27 6.13
CA ARG A 7 -34.67 9.47 5.27
C ARG A 7 -33.52 9.60 4.28
N LEU A 8 -32.47 8.80 4.38
CA LEU A 8 -31.32 8.87 3.47
C LEU A 8 -31.50 7.90 2.30
N LEU A 9 -31.73 8.41 1.10
CA LEU A 9 -31.81 7.54 -0.08
C LEU A 9 -30.40 7.16 -0.53
N LEU A 10 -30.14 5.86 -0.72
CA LEU A 10 -28.84 5.38 -1.20
C LEU A 10 -28.45 5.98 -2.56
N SER A 11 -29.43 6.28 -3.40
CA SER A 11 -29.21 7.00 -4.67
C SER A 11 -28.56 8.36 -4.44
N GLN A 12 -29.05 9.16 -3.48
CA GLN A 12 -28.49 10.48 -3.17
C GLN A 12 -27.05 10.40 -2.68
N VAL A 13 -26.71 9.38 -1.88
CA VAL A 13 -25.34 9.14 -1.42
C VAL A 13 -24.45 8.78 -2.62
N ARG A 14 -24.92 7.88 -3.49
CA ARG A 14 -24.18 7.48 -4.70
C ARG A 14 -23.95 8.66 -5.62
N ASP A 15 -24.97 9.45 -5.92
CA ASP A 15 -24.86 10.64 -6.77
C ASP A 15 -23.85 11.63 -6.20
N ARG A 16 -23.87 11.86 -4.87
CA ARG A 16 -22.90 12.75 -4.22
C ARG A 16 -21.48 12.22 -4.30
N LEU A 17 -21.27 10.92 -4.04
CA LEU A 17 -19.95 10.29 -4.14
C LEU A 17 -19.42 10.28 -5.57
N GLU A 18 -20.30 10.11 -6.56
CA GLU A 18 -19.93 10.16 -7.97
C GLU A 18 -19.47 11.58 -8.37
N VAL A 19 -20.23 12.61 -7.98
CA VAL A 19 -19.84 14.01 -8.23
C VAL A 19 -18.50 14.34 -7.58
N LEU A 20 -18.30 13.95 -6.31
CA LEU A 20 -17.03 14.15 -5.61
C LEU A 20 -15.90 13.36 -6.31
N GLY A 21 -16.14 12.10 -6.66
CA GLY A 21 -15.18 11.26 -7.36
C GLY A 21 -14.72 11.88 -8.69
N ARG A 22 -15.64 12.41 -9.50
CA ARG A 22 -15.31 13.14 -10.73
C ARG A 22 -14.50 14.40 -10.41
N GLN A 23 -14.97 15.25 -9.51
CA GLN A 23 -14.32 16.52 -9.15
C GLN A 23 -12.87 16.32 -8.70
N TRP A 24 -12.61 15.36 -7.81
CA TRP A 24 -11.29 15.10 -7.26
C TRP A 24 -10.36 14.34 -8.22
N SER A 25 -10.91 13.56 -9.16
CA SER A 25 -10.10 12.84 -10.15
C SER A 25 -9.82 13.63 -11.43
N GLU A 26 -10.57 14.69 -11.71
CA GLU A 26 -10.43 15.48 -12.94
C GLU A 26 -9.00 16.02 -13.16
N PRO A 27 -8.28 16.55 -12.15
CA PRO A 27 -6.90 17.00 -12.34
C PRO A 27 -5.92 15.89 -12.73
N LEU A 28 -6.25 14.63 -12.46
CA LEU A 28 -5.36 13.48 -12.69
C LEU A 28 -5.20 13.16 -14.17
N HIS A 29 -6.13 13.57 -15.04
CA HIS A 29 -5.96 13.49 -16.49
C HIS A 29 -4.68 14.20 -16.94
N ARG A 30 -4.39 15.39 -16.38
CA ARG A 30 -3.15 16.12 -16.66
C ARG A 30 -1.92 15.44 -16.06
N MET A 31 -2.07 14.75 -14.93
CA MET A 31 -0.96 14.05 -14.28
C MET A 31 -0.48 12.83 -15.06
N ALA A 32 -1.34 12.22 -15.90
CA ALA A 32 -0.97 11.10 -16.76
C ALA A 32 0.21 11.39 -17.73
N HIS A 33 0.48 12.67 -18.00
CA HIS A 33 1.57 13.10 -18.90
C HIS A 33 2.92 13.32 -18.18
N ARG A 34 2.98 13.20 -16.85
CA ARG A 34 4.24 13.38 -16.11
C ARG A 34 5.23 12.27 -16.46
N THR A 35 6.48 12.63 -16.69
CA THR A 35 7.57 11.67 -17.02
C THR A 35 8.70 11.73 -16.01
N ASP A 36 8.52 12.47 -14.91
CA ASP A 36 9.50 12.77 -13.87
C ASP A 36 9.32 11.92 -12.59
N THR A 37 8.30 11.05 -12.54
CA THR A 37 8.03 10.14 -11.40
C THR A 37 7.60 8.75 -11.84
N HIS A 38 7.88 7.75 -11.00
CA HIS A 38 7.32 6.41 -11.15
C HIS A 38 5.92 6.24 -10.53
N ASP A 39 5.48 7.19 -9.70
CA ASP A 39 4.23 7.11 -8.92
C ASP A 39 2.95 7.23 -9.76
N LEU A 40 3.06 7.20 -11.09
CA LEU A 40 1.91 7.28 -11.99
C LEU A 40 0.90 6.15 -11.77
N GLY A 41 1.37 4.97 -11.34
CA GLY A 41 0.48 3.88 -10.97
C GLY A 41 -0.39 4.25 -9.78
N PHE A 42 0.19 4.77 -8.70
CA PHE A 42 -0.56 5.27 -7.56
C PHE A 42 -1.44 6.48 -7.89
N MET A 43 -0.95 7.40 -8.73
CA MET A 43 -1.65 8.65 -9.03
C MET A 43 -2.85 8.47 -9.96
N VAL A 44 -2.75 7.58 -10.95
CA VAL A 44 -3.73 7.52 -12.06
C VAL A 44 -4.63 6.30 -11.98
N LEU A 45 -4.06 5.11 -11.75
CA LEU A 45 -4.80 3.85 -11.91
C LEU A 45 -5.96 3.70 -10.92
N PRO A 46 -5.80 3.93 -9.59
CA PRO A 46 -6.87 3.77 -8.61
C PRO A 46 -8.18 4.49 -8.95
N HIS A 47 -8.07 5.66 -9.58
CA HIS A 47 -9.22 6.51 -9.88
C HIS A 47 -9.75 6.27 -11.29
N MET A 48 -8.86 6.20 -12.28
CA MET A 48 -9.26 6.07 -13.67
C MET A 48 -9.79 4.69 -14.01
N ARG A 49 -9.26 3.64 -13.36
CA ARG A 49 -9.77 2.27 -13.53
C ARG A 49 -11.23 2.18 -13.12
N VAL A 50 -11.59 2.71 -11.95
CA VAL A 50 -12.97 2.70 -11.45
C VAL A 50 -13.90 3.50 -12.37
N ARG A 51 -13.48 4.67 -12.86
CA ARG A 51 -14.25 5.46 -13.84
C ARG A 51 -14.49 4.68 -15.14
N TRP A 52 -13.49 3.97 -15.63
CA TRP A 52 -13.63 3.14 -16.83
C TRP A 52 -14.54 1.92 -16.60
N GLU A 53 -14.27 1.13 -15.56
CA GLU A 53 -14.97 -0.13 -15.30
C GLU A 53 -16.43 0.08 -14.89
N LEU A 54 -16.73 1.13 -14.10
CA LEU A 54 -18.09 1.40 -13.61
C LEU A 54 -18.89 2.35 -14.52
N LEU A 55 -18.25 3.36 -15.09
CA LEU A 55 -18.95 4.44 -15.81
C LEU A 55 -18.67 4.43 -17.32
N HIS A 56 -17.86 3.48 -17.80
CA HIS A 56 -17.44 3.38 -19.21
C HIS A 56 -16.82 4.68 -19.75
N ASP A 57 -16.14 5.43 -18.86
CA ASP A 57 -15.48 6.69 -19.20
C ASP A 57 -14.25 6.45 -20.08
N ARG A 58 -14.40 6.68 -21.38
CA ARG A 58 -13.32 6.51 -22.37
C ARG A 58 -12.15 7.47 -22.16
N VAL A 59 -12.39 8.66 -21.58
CA VAL A 59 -11.32 9.63 -21.29
C VAL A 59 -10.43 9.10 -20.16
N ALA A 60 -11.03 8.44 -19.17
CA ALA A 60 -10.29 7.74 -18.12
C ALA A 60 -9.41 6.62 -18.70
N LEU A 61 -9.92 5.81 -19.63
CA LEU A 61 -9.14 4.76 -20.30
C LEU A 61 -7.94 5.34 -21.08
N GLU A 62 -8.13 6.41 -21.86
CA GLU A 62 -7.01 7.07 -22.55
C GLU A 62 -5.98 7.66 -21.57
N SER A 63 -6.42 8.09 -20.38
CA SER A 63 -5.51 8.57 -19.33
C SER A 63 -4.66 7.45 -18.74
N ILE A 64 -5.24 6.26 -18.53
CA ILE A 64 -4.51 5.06 -18.11
C ILE A 64 -3.44 4.73 -19.16
N ARG A 65 -3.82 4.68 -20.44
CA ARG A 65 -2.89 4.41 -21.55
C ARG A 65 -1.75 5.44 -21.58
N THR A 66 -2.08 6.72 -21.48
CA THR A 66 -1.10 7.81 -21.47
C THR A 66 -0.14 7.67 -20.29
N ALA A 67 -0.66 7.45 -19.09
CA ALA A 67 0.15 7.27 -17.89
C ALA A 67 1.08 6.05 -18.00
N ALA A 68 0.61 4.95 -18.60
CA ALA A 68 1.44 3.76 -18.80
C ALA A 68 2.62 4.02 -19.76
N VAL A 69 2.38 4.74 -20.85
CA VAL A 69 3.47 5.15 -21.79
C VAL A 69 4.44 6.12 -21.11
N SER A 70 3.92 7.09 -20.33
CA SER A 70 4.75 8.01 -19.55
C SER A 70 5.61 7.29 -18.52
N LEU A 71 5.05 6.31 -17.80
CA LEU A 71 5.77 5.47 -16.84
C LEU A 71 6.85 4.63 -17.55
N TYR A 72 6.49 4.00 -18.66
CA TYR A 72 7.41 3.21 -19.48
C TYR A 72 8.59 4.05 -20.01
N SER A 73 8.41 5.34 -20.30
CA SER A 73 9.51 6.21 -20.72
C SER A 73 10.66 6.32 -19.71
N ARG A 74 10.42 5.91 -18.45
CA ARG A 74 11.42 5.86 -17.37
C ARG A 74 12.10 4.50 -17.23
N PHE A 75 11.72 3.51 -18.04
CA PHE A 75 12.35 2.20 -18.09
C PHE A 75 13.70 2.27 -18.81
N ASP A 76 14.72 1.67 -18.21
CA ASP A 76 16.02 1.44 -18.87
C ASP A 76 16.26 -0.07 -18.98
N ALA A 77 16.45 -0.55 -20.21
CA ALA A 77 16.61 -1.97 -20.49
C ALA A 77 17.93 -2.56 -19.97
N ARG A 78 18.99 -1.76 -19.81
CA ARG A 78 20.28 -2.22 -19.28
C ARG A 78 20.19 -2.43 -17.78
N VAL A 79 19.55 -1.50 -17.06
CA VAL A 79 19.23 -1.68 -15.64
C VAL A 79 18.14 -2.75 -15.46
N GLY A 80 17.24 -2.86 -16.43
CA GLY A 80 16.07 -3.72 -16.36
C GLY A 80 15.05 -3.23 -15.32
N ALA A 81 14.94 -1.92 -15.13
CA ALA A 81 14.06 -1.31 -14.13
C ALA A 81 13.54 0.06 -14.58
N ILE A 82 12.56 0.57 -13.83
CA ILE A 82 11.91 1.87 -14.03
C ILE A 82 12.49 2.80 -12.98
N ARG A 83 12.96 3.97 -13.43
CA ARG A 83 13.56 4.97 -12.53
C ARG A 83 12.50 5.55 -11.60
N SER A 84 12.75 5.50 -10.30
CA SER A 84 11.85 6.05 -9.29
C SER A 84 11.93 7.57 -9.22
N TRP A 85 13.11 8.12 -8.96
CA TRP A 85 13.36 9.55 -8.84
C TRP A 85 14.49 10.00 -9.74
N ASP A 86 14.47 11.27 -10.14
CA ASP A 86 15.53 11.86 -10.95
C ASP A 86 16.72 12.36 -10.11
N SER A 87 16.50 12.58 -8.81
CA SER A 87 17.51 12.97 -7.82
C SER A 87 17.12 12.47 -6.43
N LEU A 88 18.06 12.48 -5.49
CA LEU A 88 17.85 12.30 -4.05
C LEU A 88 18.76 13.28 -3.31
N THR A 89 18.19 14.42 -2.94
CA THR A 89 18.91 15.54 -2.29
C THR A 89 18.22 16.05 -1.03
N TRP A 90 17.07 15.48 -0.67
CA TRP A 90 16.27 15.88 0.50
C TRP A 90 16.57 15.02 1.73
N GLN A 91 17.64 14.24 1.69
CA GLN A 91 18.14 13.45 2.81
C GLN A 91 19.55 13.95 3.17
N ARG A 92 19.77 14.24 4.45
CA ARG A 92 21.07 14.70 4.95
C ARG A 92 22.14 13.65 4.64
N GLY A 93 23.29 14.09 4.14
CA GLY A 93 24.40 13.21 3.79
C GLY A 93 24.27 12.51 2.43
N VAL A 94 23.14 12.66 1.72
CA VAL A 94 22.95 12.10 0.36
C VAL A 94 22.82 13.24 -0.65
N ASN A 95 23.60 13.17 -1.73
CA ASN A 95 23.63 14.23 -2.74
C ASN A 95 23.65 13.68 -4.17
N ILE A 96 22.61 12.94 -4.54
CA ILE A 96 22.46 12.36 -5.88
C ILE A 96 21.66 13.33 -6.74
N ARG A 97 22.31 13.97 -7.73
CA ARG A 97 21.72 15.06 -8.52
C ARG A 97 21.54 14.78 -10.01
N ASP A 98 22.35 13.89 -10.57
CA ASP A 98 22.40 13.69 -12.01
C ASP A 98 22.01 12.27 -12.43
N LYS A 99 21.28 12.22 -13.54
CA LYS A 99 20.66 11.03 -14.13
C LYS A 99 21.61 10.20 -14.99
N LYS A 100 22.77 10.74 -15.39
CA LYS A 100 23.74 10.05 -16.25
C LYS A 100 24.56 9.04 -15.46
N ASP A 101 24.86 9.36 -14.21
CA ASP A 101 25.69 8.52 -13.34
C ASP A 101 24.89 7.78 -12.25
N ASN A 102 23.57 8.01 -12.16
CA ASN A 102 22.71 7.44 -11.14
C ASN A 102 21.34 7.05 -11.69
N PHE A 103 20.85 5.91 -11.21
CA PHE A 103 19.52 5.39 -11.52
C PHE A 103 18.89 4.86 -10.23
N LEU A 104 18.04 5.69 -9.63
CA LEU A 104 17.39 5.39 -8.36
C LEU A 104 16.15 4.53 -8.60
N VAL A 105 16.04 3.41 -7.89
CA VAL A 105 14.85 2.56 -7.86
C VAL A 105 14.49 2.29 -6.41
N ILE A 106 13.20 2.34 -6.09
CA ILE A 106 12.68 2.08 -4.74
C ILE A 106 11.66 0.95 -4.75
N ILE A 107 11.51 0.26 -3.62
CA ILE A 107 10.62 -0.91 -3.50
C ILE A 107 9.14 -0.59 -3.83
N ASP A 108 8.67 0.63 -3.54
CA ASP A 108 7.33 1.14 -3.80
C ASP A 108 6.96 1.07 -5.30
N SER A 109 7.96 1.10 -6.17
CA SER A 109 7.76 1.02 -7.61
C SER A 109 7.16 -0.31 -8.08
N LEU A 110 7.20 -1.37 -7.27
CA LEU A 110 6.49 -2.63 -7.56
C LEU A 110 4.98 -2.44 -7.69
N CYS A 111 4.37 -1.62 -6.83
CA CYS A 111 2.92 -1.38 -6.88
C CYS A 111 2.51 -0.54 -8.11
N ASN A 112 3.45 0.19 -8.71
CA ASN A 112 3.19 0.97 -9.92
C ASN A 112 3.18 0.11 -11.19
N LEU A 113 3.64 -1.14 -11.13
CA LEU A 113 3.67 -2.05 -12.27
C LEU A 113 2.27 -2.47 -12.73
N GLU A 114 1.28 -2.44 -11.84
CA GLU A 114 -0.12 -2.76 -12.19
C GLU A 114 -0.63 -1.87 -13.34
N LEU A 115 -0.23 -0.60 -13.38
CA LEU A 115 -0.58 0.32 -14.46
C LEU A 115 -0.10 -0.18 -15.83
N LEU A 116 1.13 -0.72 -15.88
CA LEU A 116 1.71 -1.22 -17.12
C LEU A 116 1.03 -2.51 -17.57
N PHE A 117 0.78 -3.44 -16.64
CA PHE A 117 0.07 -4.69 -16.95
C PHE A 117 -1.35 -4.43 -17.44
N TYR A 118 -2.10 -3.60 -16.70
CA TYR A 118 -3.48 -3.25 -17.04
C TYR A 118 -3.57 -2.55 -18.40
N ALA A 119 -2.68 -1.59 -18.68
CA ALA A 119 -2.65 -0.92 -19.97
C ALA A 119 -2.24 -1.87 -21.11
N ALA A 120 -1.30 -2.80 -20.88
CA ALA A 120 -0.91 -3.81 -21.87
C ALA A 120 -2.11 -4.68 -22.28
N GLU A 121 -2.90 -5.15 -21.32
CA GLU A 121 -4.12 -5.94 -21.56
C GLU A 121 -5.14 -5.17 -22.42
N HIS A 122 -5.33 -3.87 -22.15
CA HIS A 122 -6.33 -3.05 -22.85
C HIS A 122 -5.89 -2.56 -24.24
N THR A 123 -4.58 -2.42 -24.47
CA THR A 123 -4.04 -1.81 -25.70
C THR A 123 -3.36 -2.81 -26.64
N GLY A 124 -3.00 -4.00 -26.14
CA GLY A 124 -2.15 -4.96 -26.84
C GLY A 124 -0.66 -4.57 -26.86
N TYR A 125 -0.24 -3.54 -26.13
CA TYR A 125 1.16 -3.10 -26.08
C TYR A 125 1.99 -4.00 -25.15
N GLY A 126 2.41 -5.15 -25.68
CA GLY A 126 3.15 -6.18 -24.93
C GLY A 126 4.43 -5.68 -24.25
N TYR A 127 5.12 -4.69 -24.84
CA TYR A 127 6.34 -4.11 -24.27
C TYR A 127 6.14 -3.51 -22.86
N LEU A 128 4.92 -3.06 -22.53
CA LEU A 128 4.60 -2.53 -21.19
C LEU A 128 4.66 -3.65 -20.14
N ALA A 129 4.06 -4.80 -20.43
CA ALA A 129 4.08 -5.97 -19.55
C ALA A 129 5.48 -6.60 -19.46
N GLU A 130 6.24 -6.58 -20.56
CA GLU A 130 7.64 -7.03 -20.59
C GLU A 130 8.52 -6.17 -19.68
N ALA A 131 8.41 -4.84 -19.78
CA ALA A 131 9.15 -3.91 -18.93
C ALA A 131 8.78 -4.06 -17.45
N ALA A 132 7.49 -4.21 -17.14
CA ALA A 132 7.02 -4.46 -15.78
C ALA A 132 7.56 -5.78 -15.22
N THR A 133 7.56 -6.84 -16.03
CA THR A 133 8.13 -8.14 -15.65
C THR A 133 9.65 -8.05 -15.42
N ALA A 134 10.37 -7.34 -16.28
CA ALA A 134 11.81 -7.11 -16.14
C ALA A 134 12.11 -6.35 -14.84
N HIS A 135 11.36 -5.28 -14.57
CA HIS A 135 11.44 -4.51 -13.34
C HIS A 135 11.28 -5.40 -12.10
N ALA A 136 10.18 -6.17 -12.02
CA ALA A 136 9.93 -7.04 -10.87
C ALA A 136 11.06 -8.05 -10.62
N LYS A 137 11.65 -8.61 -11.70
CA LYS A 137 12.82 -9.51 -11.62
C LYS A 137 14.08 -8.81 -11.13
N THR A 138 14.29 -7.54 -11.49
CA THR A 138 15.42 -6.76 -10.98
C THR A 138 15.29 -6.52 -9.49
N LEU A 139 14.09 -6.16 -9.02
CA LEU A 139 13.84 -5.95 -7.60
C LEU A 139 14.03 -7.25 -6.80
N LEU A 140 13.63 -8.41 -7.34
CA LEU A 140 13.84 -9.72 -6.68
C LEU A 140 15.30 -9.95 -6.29
N ARG A 141 16.25 -9.53 -7.14
CA ARG A 141 17.69 -9.74 -6.92
C ARG A 141 18.34 -8.68 -6.05
N THR A 142 17.79 -7.48 -6.04
CA THR A 142 18.50 -6.28 -5.53
C THR A 142 17.86 -5.72 -4.27
N HIS A 143 16.54 -5.66 -4.22
CA HIS A 143 15.80 -5.07 -3.11
C HIS A 143 15.41 -6.11 -2.06
N LEU A 144 15.26 -7.38 -2.41
CA LEU A 144 14.97 -8.42 -1.42
C LEU A 144 16.28 -8.95 -0.81
N ARG A 145 16.29 -9.10 0.51
CA ARG A 145 17.31 -9.79 1.28
C ARG A 145 16.75 -11.14 1.71
N LYS A 146 17.51 -12.21 1.48
CA LYS A 146 17.17 -13.55 1.97
C LYS A 146 17.45 -13.61 3.46
N GLU A 147 16.53 -14.21 4.22
CA GLU A 147 16.61 -14.36 5.67
C GLU A 147 16.73 -15.85 6.06
N PRO A 148 17.82 -16.54 5.70
CA PRO A 148 17.92 -18.01 5.81
C PRO A 148 17.94 -18.53 7.25
N THR A 149 18.19 -17.66 8.22
CA THR A 149 18.22 -17.99 9.65
C THR A 149 16.85 -17.88 10.31
N ARG A 150 15.88 -17.22 9.67
CA ARG A 150 14.51 -17.11 10.17
C ARG A 150 13.66 -18.25 9.62
N LYS A 151 12.85 -18.85 10.49
CA LYS A 151 11.89 -19.91 10.15
C LYS A 151 10.53 -19.58 10.75
N ARG A 152 9.47 -20.12 10.13
CA ARG A 152 8.09 -19.95 10.57
C ARG A 152 7.39 -21.29 10.55
N ASP A 153 6.70 -21.61 11.64
CA ASP A 153 5.94 -22.85 11.71
C ASP A 153 4.84 -22.87 10.63
N GLY A 154 4.79 -23.99 9.89
CA GLY A 154 3.90 -24.17 8.75
C GLY A 154 4.35 -23.46 7.46
N TYR A 155 5.60 -23.00 7.37
CA TYR A 155 6.16 -22.42 6.15
C TYR A 155 7.64 -22.79 5.95
N ASP A 156 7.93 -23.55 4.90
CA ASP A 156 9.28 -24.03 4.57
C ASP A 156 9.99 -23.18 3.50
N GLY A 157 9.34 -22.12 3.00
CA GLY A 157 9.90 -21.24 1.99
C GLY A 157 10.93 -20.26 2.54
N MET A 158 11.63 -19.58 1.64
CA MET A 158 12.58 -18.51 2.01
C MET A 158 11.83 -17.28 2.51
N LEU A 159 12.23 -16.75 3.67
CA LEU A 159 11.75 -15.45 4.15
C LEU A 159 12.56 -14.33 3.50
N TYR A 160 11.89 -13.21 3.22
CA TYR A 160 12.51 -12.04 2.60
C TYR A 160 12.25 -10.77 3.40
N SER A 161 13.31 -10.01 3.68
CA SER A 161 13.23 -8.61 4.11
C SER A 161 13.56 -7.67 2.95
N THR A 162 13.26 -6.37 3.08
CA THR A 162 13.40 -5.42 1.97
C THR A 162 14.39 -4.28 2.26
N ARG A 163 15.20 -3.97 1.25
CA ARG A 163 15.89 -2.68 1.10
C ARG A 163 14.92 -1.68 0.50
N HIS A 164 15.09 -0.42 0.87
CA HIS A 164 14.22 0.64 0.37
C HIS A 164 14.71 1.18 -0.98
N VAL A 165 15.94 1.69 -1.07
CA VAL A 165 16.44 2.41 -2.26
C VAL A 165 17.71 1.77 -2.78
N ILE A 166 17.76 1.50 -4.09
CA ILE A 166 18.98 1.05 -4.79
C ILE A 166 19.34 2.10 -5.85
N ASN A 167 20.60 2.54 -5.83
CA ASN A 167 21.18 3.35 -6.89
C ASN A 167 21.99 2.45 -7.83
N PHE A 168 21.62 2.40 -9.09
CA PHE A 168 22.33 1.65 -10.13
C PHE A 168 23.22 2.56 -10.97
N SER A 169 24.27 1.98 -11.55
CA SER A 169 25.01 2.57 -12.67
C SER A 169 24.17 2.46 -13.96
N PRO A 170 23.75 3.57 -14.59
CA PRO A 170 23.04 3.52 -15.87
C PRO A 170 23.88 2.90 -17.00
N ALA A 171 25.21 2.94 -16.88
CA ALA A 171 26.13 2.43 -17.90
C ALA A 171 26.20 0.90 -17.91
N THR A 172 26.19 0.27 -16.73
CA THR A 172 26.40 -1.19 -16.59
C THR A 172 25.17 -1.95 -16.09
N GLY A 173 24.23 -1.27 -15.42
CA GLY A 173 23.11 -1.92 -14.74
C GLY A 173 23.46 -2.51 -13.37
N ASP A 174 24.69 -2.30 -12.88
CA ASP A 174 25.14 -2.80 -11.58
C ASP A 174 24.68 -1.91 -10.43
N VAL A 175 24.53 -2.53 -9.26
CA VAL A 175 24.27 -1.81 -8.00
C VAL A 175 25.50 -0.99 -7.63
N LYS A 176 25.33 0.34 -7.53
CA LYS A 176 26.36 1.28 -7.11
C LYS A 176 26.30 1.50 -5.60
N GLU A 177 25.12 1.81 -5.08
CA GLU A 177 24.89 2.12 -3.67
C GLU A 177 23.52 1.61 -3.20
N ILE A 178 23.41 1.38 -1.89
CA ILE A 178 22.17 1.00 -1.20
C ILE A 178 21.87 2.07 -0.17
N HIS A 179 20.64 2.58 -0.18
CA HIS A 179 20.18 3.66 0.69
C HIS A 179 18.83 3.32 1.32
N THR A 180 18.40 4.16 2.26
CA THR A 180 17.00 4.25 2.68
C THR A 180 16.60 5.70 2.71
N ALA A 181 15.41 6.07 2.21
CA ALA A 181 14.91 7.44 2.28
C ALA A 181 13.96 7.67 3.47
N GLN A 182 13.27 6.61 3.92
CA GLN A 182 12.21 6.70 4.94
C GLN A 182 12.36 5.68 6.07
N GLY A 183 13.10 4.59 5.86
CA GLY A 183 13.37 3.58 6.90
C GLY A 183 14.44 4.03 7.87
N TYR A 184 14.69 3.26 8.92
CA TYR A 184 15.65 3.61 9.96
C TYR A 184 17.10 3.65 9.44
N THR A 185 17.56 2.57 8.81
CA THR A 185 18.90 2.48 8.20
C THR A 185 18.83 1.73 6.86
N PRO A 186 19.85 1.79 5.99
CA PRO A 186 19.87 1.00 4.75
C PRO A 186 19.77 -0.53 5.01
N GLU A 187 20.22 -0.98 6.18
CA GLU A 187 20.18 -2.37 6.63
C GLU A 187 18.85 -2.75 7.30
N SER A 188 18.08 -1.77 7.78
CA SER A 188 16.79 -2.02 8.42
C SER A 188 15.71 -2.46 7.43
N THR A 189 14.58 -2.88 7.99
CA THR A 189 13.37 -3.21 7.25
C THR A 189 12.26 -2.24 7.59
N TRP A 190 12.13 -1.23 6.75
CA TRP A 190 11.02 -0.29 6.78
C TRP A 190 9.70 -1.02 6.53
N SER A 191 8.77 -0.93 7.48
CA SER A 191 7.57 -1.78 7.49
C SER A 191 6.68 -1.55 6.26
N ARG A 192 6.53 -0.30 5.80
CA ARG A 192 5.74 0.01 4.60
C ARG A 192 6.43 -0.43 3.31
N GLY A 193 7.76 -0.36 3.24
CA GLY A 193 8.51 -0.92 2.12
C GLY A 193 8.33 -2.44 2.01
N GLN A 194 8.30 -3.14 3.14
CA GLN A 194 7.93 -4.56 3.19
C GLN A 194 6.48 -4.77 2.71
N ALA A 195 5.53 -3.94 3.15
CA ALA A 195 4.14 -4.03 2.75
C ALA A 195 3.93 -3.81 1.23
N TRP A 196 4.63 -2.84 0.64
CA TRP A 196 4.64 -2.63 -0.81
C TRP A 196 5.15 -3.83 -1.58
N ALA A 197 6.20 -4.48 -1.08
CA ALA A 197 6.72 -5.68 -1.72
C ALA A 197 5.70 -6.84 -1.67
N ILE A 198 5.00 -7.03 -0.53
CA ILE A 198 3.94 -8.05 -0.41
C ILE A 198 2.84 -7.79 -1.45
N LEU A 199 2.31 -6.57 -1.49
CA LEU A 199 1.24 -6.20 -2.43
C LEU A 199 1.72 -6.31 -3.88
N GLY A 200 2.85 -5.68 -4.20
CA GLY A 200 3.39 -5.59 -5.55
C GLY A 200 3.77 -6.94 -6.16
N TYR A 201 4.37 -7.87 -5.40
CA TYR A 201 4.64 -9.22 -5.90
C TYR A 201 3.39 -10.09 -6.02
N THR A 202 2.42 -9.91 -5.12
CA THR A 202 1.12 -10.59 -5.24
C THR A 202 0.41 -10.16 -6.53
N GLN A 203 0.34 -8.85 -6.79
CA GLN A 203 -0.24 -8.30 -8.02
C GLN A 203 0.55 -8.74 -9.26
N THR A 204 1.88 -8.68 -9.20
CA THR A 204 2.74 -9.14 -10.30
C THR A 204 2.44 -10.61 -10.62
N TYR A 205 2.38 -11.49 -9.63
CA TYR A 205 2.02 -12.89 -9.87
C TYR A 205 0.63 -13.02 -10.50
N ALA A 206 -0.37 -12.29 -10.02
CA ALA A 206 -1.72 -12.34 -10.57
C ALA A 206 -1.77 -11.98 -12.07
N TRP A 207 -0.90 -11.07 -12.53
CA TRP A 207 -0.83 -10.66 -13.93
C TRP A 207 -0.08 -11.64 -14.85
N ILE A 208 0.96 -12.30 -14.35
CA ILE A 208 1.89 -13.06 -15.22
C ILE A 208 2.09 -14.53 -14.84
N GLY A 209 1.59 -14.96 -13.68
CA GLY A 209 1.54 -16.37 -13.26
C GLY A 209 2.89 -17.05 -13.06
N LYS A 210 3.99 -16.30 -12.82
CA LYS A 210 5.32 -16.90 -12.61
C LYS A 210 5.62 -17.14 -11.14
N ASP A 211 5.80 -18.40 -10.76
CA ASP A 211 5.95 -18.86 -9.37
C ASP A 211 7.02 -18.10 -8.56
N ILE A 212 8.11 -17.64 -9.19
CA ILE A 212 9.13 -16.83 -8.51
C ILE A 212 8.57 -15.58 -7.81
N PHE A 213 7.46 -15.02 -8.30
CA PHE A 213 6.78 -13.88 -7.70
C PHE A 213 5.81 -14.29 -6.59
N LEU A 214 5.16 -15.45 -6.73
CA LEU A 214 4.34 -16.03 -5.67
C LEU A 214 5.20 -16.40 -4.46
N ASP A 215 6.34 -17.05 -4.70
CA ASP A 215 7.30 -17.44 -3.66
C ASP A 215 7.82 -16.21 -2.91
N ALA A 216 8.14 -15.14 -3.64
CA ALA A 216 8.53 -13.87 -3.06
C ALA A 216 7.40 -13.26 -2.21
N ALA A 217 6.18 -13.18 -2.74
CA ALA A 217 5.02 -12.65 -2.01
C ALA A 217 4.76 -13.42 -0.70
N CYS A 218 4.78 -14.75 -0.75
CA CYS A 218 4.65 -15.60 0.43
C CYS A 218 5.78 -15.36 1.44
N GLY A 219 7.04 -15.35 1.00
CA GLY A 219 8.19 -15.18 1.89
C GLY A 219 8.27 -13.79 2.53
N LEU A 220 7.84 -12.75 1.80
CA LEU A 220 7.71 -11.39 2.32
C LEU A 220 6.58 -11.29 3.37
N ALA A 221 5.44 -11.94 3.11
CA ALA A 221 4.31 -11.97 4.03
C ALA A 221 4.67 -12.71 5.33
N GLU A 222 5.33 -13.86 5.21
CA GLU A 222 5.79 -14.65 6.36
C GLU A 222 6.83 -13.91 7.20
N TYR A 223 7.77 -13.21 6.55
CA TYR A 223 8.69 -12.32 7.25
C TYR A 223 7.94 -11.22 8.02
N PHE A 224 7.02 -10.51 7.36
CA PHE A 224 6.25 -9.42 7.99
C PHE A 224 5.49 -9.91 9.23
N LEU A 225 4.81 -11.06 9.11
CA LEU A 225 4.08 -11.67 10.24
C LEU A 225 5.03 -12.09 11.37
N SER A 226 6.19 -12.67 11.05
CA SER A 226 7.21 -12.97 12.08
C SER A 226 7.66 -11.72 12.84
N ARG A 227 7.83 -10.58 12.14
CA ARG A 227 8.26 -9.32 12.78
C ARG A 227 7.18 -8.71 13.68
N LEU A 228 5.89 -8.96 13.39
CA LEU A 228 4.77 -8.56 14.25
C LEU A 228 4.71 -9.43 15.51
N GLU A 229 4.83 -10.75 15.34
CA GLU A 229 4.80 -11.74 16.41
C GLU A 229 5.98 -11.58 17.37
N ASP A 230 7.19 -11.36 16.84
CA ASP A 230 8.43 -11.16 17.59
C ASP A 230 8.54 -9.75 18.23
N ALA A 231 7.61 -8.84 17.96
CA ALA A 231 7.74 -7.46 18.43
C ALA A 231 7.72 -7.39 19.98
N PRO A 232 8.41 -6.41 20.60
CA PRO A 232 8.44 -6.29 22.06
C PRO A 232 7.05 -6.21 22.71
N ALA A 233 6.94 -6.63 23.98
CA ALA A 233 5.65 -6.65 24.69
C ALA A 233 4.98 -5.25 24.75
N CYS A 234 5.77 -4.18 24.84
CA CYS A 234 5.29 -2.79 24.92
C CYS A 234 4.47 -2.33 23.70
N VAL A 235 4.49 -3.08 22.60
CA VAL A 235 3.69 -2.76 21.42
C VAL A 235 2.24 -3.28 21.54
N GLU A 236 1.90 -4.05 22.57
CA GLU A 236 0.52 -4.45 22.87
C GLU A 236 -0.01 -3.65 24.05
N ILE A 237 -1.17 -3.01 23.87
CA ILE A 237 -1.84 -2.22 24.89
C ILE A 237 -3.23 -2.79 25.20
N LEU A 238 -3.73 -2.49 26.40
CA LEU A 238 -5.11 -2.76 26.77
C LEU A 238 -5.97 -1.52 26.47
N ARG A 239 -7.06 -1.71 25.72
CA ARG A 239 -8.07 -0.66 25.48
C ARG A 239 -9.43 -1.11 25.96
N SER A 240 -10.22 -0.17 26.47
CA SER A 240 -11.66 -0.38 26.65
C SER A 240 -12.33 -0.38 25.27
N ASP A 241 -13.23 -1.33 25.01
CA ASP A 241 -13.98 -1.40 23.76
C ASP A 241 -15.24 -0.52 23.75
N GLY A 242 -15.53 0.15 24.88
CA GLY A 242 -16.67 1.04 25.05
C GLY A 242 -18.04 0.35 25.15
N ASP A 243 -18.12 -0.98 25.05
CA ASP A 243 -19.37 -1.76 25.01
C ASP A 243 -19.38 -2.94 26.01
N THR A 244 -18.20 -3.52 26.28
CA THR A 244 -17.97 -4.57 27.28
C THR A 244 -17.10 -4.07 28.44
N SER A 245 -17.27 -4.71 29.60
CA SER A 245 -16.47 -4.43 30.79
C SER A 245 -15.07 -5.04 30.76
N ARG A 246 -14.66 -5.69 29.64
CA ARG A 246 -13.36 -6.36 29.52
C ARG A 246 -12.45 -5.61 28.55
N PRO A 247 -11.22 -5.26 28.96
CA PRO A 247 -10.28 -4.62 28.05
C PRO A 247 -9.85 -5.58 26.93
N ILE A 248 -9.76 -5.06 25.71
CA ILE A 248 -9.24 -5.74 24.53
C ILE A 248 -7.74 -5.47 24.42
N LYS A 249 -6.97 -6.51 24.14
CA LYS A 249 -5.55 -6.41 23.77
C LYS A 249 -5.43 -6.00 22.32
N THR A 250 -4.69 -4.94 22.04
CA THR A 250 -4.52 -4.42 20.69
C THR A 250 -3.14 -3.81 20.45
N GLY A 251 -2.71 -3.79 19.19
CA GLY A 251 -1.48 -3.17 18.71
C GLY A 251 -0.36 -4.16 18.35
N ARG A 252 -0.50 -5.45 18.68
CA ARG A 252 0.46 -6.51 18.31
C ARG A 252 0.67 -6.60 16.79
N TYR A 253 -0.42 -6.51 16.05
CA TYR A 253 -0.48 -6.64 14.59
C TYR A 253 -0.57 -5.29 13.88
N VAL A 254 -0.31 -4.19 14.59
CA VAL A 254 -0.04 -2.87 13.99
C VAL A 254 1.47 -2.67 13.93
N PRO A 255 2.09 -2.70 12.74
CA PRO A 255 3.54 -2.71 12.63
C PRO A 255 4.16 -1.44 13.22
N ARG A 256 5.37 -1.61 13.77
CA ARG A 256 6.26 -0.47 14.02
C ARG A 256 6.63 0.17 12.69
N TRP A 257 6.89 1.47 12.68
CA TRP A 257 7.22 2.19 11.44
C TRP A 257 8.41 1.56 10.70
N ASP A 258 9.39 1.07 11.44
CA ASP A 258 10.48 0.22 10.97
C ASP A 258 10.66 -0.93 11.98
N PHE A 259 10.91 -2.14 11.48
CA PHE A 259 11.00 -3.30 12.36
C PHE A 259 12.32 -3.36 13.15
N ASP A 260 13.37 -2.68 12.71
CA ASP A 260 14.68 -2.69 13.35
C ASP A 260 14.97 -1.40 14.13
N ALA A 261 14.13 -0.38 14.00
CA ALA A 261 14.24 0.84 14.80
C ALA A 261 14.10 0.58 16.31
N PRO A 262 14.89 1.28 17.15
CA PRO A 262 14.72 1.24 18.59
C PRO A 262 13.35 1.82 19.00
N ILE A 263 12.83 1.34 20.14
CA ILE A 263 11.62 1.89 20.75
C ILE A 263 12.08 2.89 21.81
N GLU A 264 12.00 4.18 21.49
CA GLU A 264 12.41 5.26 22.38
C GLU A 264 11.40 5.49 23.53
N ASP A 265 10.11 5.44 23.23
CA ASP A 265 9.03 5.50 24.21
C ASP A 265 8.22 4.20 24.20
N THR A 266 8.31 3.44 25.30
CA THR A 266 7.58 2.19 25.47
C THR A 266 6.09 2.39 25.73
N ASN A 267 5.65 3.59 26.13
CA ASN A 267 4.24 3.91 26.35
C ASN A 267 3.53 4.30 25.05
N ALA A 268 4.26 4.86 24.09
CA ALA A 268 3.76 5.21 22.77
C ALA A 268 4.72 4.77 21.65
N PRO A 269 4.94 3.44 21.44
CA PRO A 269 5.85 2.97 20.40
C PRO A 269 5.37 3.42 19.02
N LEU A 270 6.27 4.01 18.23
CA LEU A 270 5.91 4.57 16.93
C LEU A 270 5.48 3.49 15.93
N ARG A 271 4.33 3.71 15.30
CA ARG A 271 3.64 2.76 14.41
C ARG A 271 3.56 3.22 12.98
N ASP A 272 3.14 2.28 12.14
CA ASP A 272 2.65 2.61 10.83
C ASP A 272 1.40 1.80 10.45
N ALA A 273 0.23 2.33 10.80
CA ALA A 273 -1.05 1.72 10.41
C ALA A 273 -1.15 1.49 8.89
N SER A 274 -0.58 2.41 8.08
CA SER A 274 -0.56 2.27 6.63
C SER A 274 0.16 1.00 6.15
N ALA A 275 1.33 0.65 6.72
CA ALA A 275 2.01 -0.60 6.42
C ALA A 275 1.15 -1.82 6.76
N GLY A 276 0.45 -1.78 7.90
CA GLY A 276 -0.46 -2.86 8.33
C GLY A 276 -1.56 -3.10 7.30
N ILE A 277 -2.28 -2.05 6.92
CA ILE A 277 -3.40 -2.16 5.97
C ILE A 277 -2.93 -2.58 4.57
N VAL A 278 -1.82 -2.02 4.07
CA VAL A 278 -1.26 -2.42 2.77
C VAL A 278 -0.86 -3.89 2.77
N ALA A 279 -0.17 -4.35 3.81
CA ALA A 279 0.25 -5.75 3.92
C ALA A 279 -0.97 -6.68 4.01
N ALA A 280 -1.99 -6.30 4.78
CA ALA A 280 -3.24 -7.04 4.87
C ALA A 280 -3.96 -7.13 3.52
N TYR A 281 -4.03 -6.03 2.76
CA TYR A 281 -4.60 -6.05 1.41
C TYR A 281 -3.83 -6.96 0.46
N GLY A 282 -2.50 -6.89 0.47
CA GLY A 282 -1.64 -7.81 -0.28
C GLY A 282 -1.88 -9.28 0.12
N MET A 283 -1.97 -9.58 1.42
CA MET A 283 -2.26 -10.93 1.92
C MET A 283 -3.67 -11.42 1.56
N LEU A 284 -4.67 -10.53 1.47
CA LEU A 284 -6.01 -10.89 1.01
C LEU A 284 -6.02 -11.30 -0.47
N LEU A 285 -5.33 -10.54 -1.32
CA LEU A 285 -5.14 -10.90 -2.73
C LEU A 285 -4.33 -12.20 -2.88
N LEU A 286 -3.32 -12.40 -2.02
CA LEU A 286 -2.50 -13.60 -1.99
C LEU A 286 -3.34 -14.82 -1.57
N ALA A 287 -4.21 -14.67 -0.58
CA ALA A 287 -5.13 -15.72 -0.16
C ALA A 287 -6.10 -16.10 -1.29
N GLN A 288 -6.65 -15.12 -2.01
CA GLN A 288 -7.49 -15.38 -3.20
C GLN A 288 -6.72 -16.18 -4.26
N THR A 289 -5.49 -15.76 -4.53
CA THR A 289 -4.60 -16.41 -5.51
C THR A 289 -4.28 -17.85 -5.10
N LEU A 290 -3.92 -18.09 -3.85
CA LEU A 290 -3.59 -19.43 -3.37
C LEU A 290 -4.82 -20.34 -3.36
N MET A 291 -6.01 -19.78 -3.09
CA MET A 291 -7.26 -20.52 -3.20
C MET A 291 -7.54 -20.98 -4.63
N SER A 292 -7.33 -20.13 -5.64
CA SER A 292 -7.51 -20.52 -7.05
C SER A 292 -6.50 -21.58 -7.50
N LEU A 293 -5.34 -21.65 -6.86
CA LEU A 293 -4.33 -22.70 -7.07
C LEU A 293 -4.58 -23.98 -6.26
N GLY A 294 -5.68 -24.08 -5.51
CA GLY A 294 -6.00 -25.22 -4.65
C GLY A 294 -5.19 -25.33 -3.36
N ARG A 295 -4.41 -24.31 -2.99
CA ARG A 295 -3.54 -24.27 -1.80
C ARG A 295 -4.32 -23.75 -0.57
N GLN A 296 -5.37 -24.48 -0.18
CA GLN A 296 -6.37 -24.03 0.78
C GLN A 296 -5.81 -23.66 2.16
N GLU A 297 -4.87 -24.43 2.70
CA GLU A 297 -4.31 -24.17 4.04
C GLU A 297 -3.49 -22.87 4.07
N GLN A 298 -2.68 -22.62 3.04
CA GLN A 298 -1.96 -21.35 2.91
C GLN A 298 -2.93 -20.18 2.70
N ALA A 299 -3.97 -20.37 1.88
CA ALA A 299 -5.00 -19.35 1.67
C ALA A 299 -5.71 -18.97 2.98
N LYS A 300 -6.12 -19.95 3.79
CA LYS A 300 -6.73 -19.71 5.12
C LYS A 300 -5.77 -18.97 6.05
N ARG A 301 -4.49 -19.35 6.07
CA ARG A 301 -3.46 -18.69 6.88
C ARG A 301 -3.34 -17.20 6.54
N TYR A 302 -3.20 -16.86 5.26
CA TYR A 302 -3.04 -15.45 4.85
C TYR A 302 -4.34 -14.65 5.01
N LEU A 303 -5.51 -15.24 4.73
CA LEU A 303 -6.80 -14.59 5.01
C LEU A 303 -6.97 -14.29 6.50
N GLY A 304 -6.72 -15.26 7.37
CA GLY A 304 -6.80 -15.08 8.82
C GLY A 304 -5.80 -14.05 9.34
N SER A 305 -4.59 -14.02 8.80
CA SER A 305 -3.57 -13.03 9.14
C SER A 305 -3.98 -11.61 8.70
N ALA A 306 -4.50 -11.48 7.49
CA ALA A 306 -4.97 -10.21 6.94
C ALA A 306 -6.13 -9.63 7.75
N LEU A 307 -7.12 -10.45 8.09
CA LEU A 307 -8.25 -10.06 8.95
C LEU A 307 -7.77 -9.60 10.33
N ARG A 308 -6.83 -10.34 10.94
CA ARG A 308 -6.26 -9.99 12.25
C ARG A 308 -5.53 -8.65 12.23
N ILE A 309 -4.73 -8.38 11.19
CA ILE A 309 -4.04 -7.09 11.04
C ILE A 309 -5.05 -5.94 10.93
N VAL A 310 -6.09 -6.09 10.09
CA VAL A 310 -7.10 -5.04 9.90
C VAL A 310 -7.90 -4.82 11.19
N GLU A 311 -8.35 -5.89 11.85
CA GLU A 311 -9.07 -5.80 13.13
C GLU A 311 -8.23 -5.09 14.20
N ASP A 312 -6.97 -5.48 14.35
CA ASP A 312 -6.09 -4.87 15.34
C ASP A 312 -5.76 -3.40 15.01
N THR A 313 -5.63 -3.08 13.72
CA THR A 313 -5.44 -1.70 13.26
C THR A 313 -6.67 -0.84 13.50
N LEU A 314 -7.88 -1.37 13.28
CA LEU A 314 -9.11 -0.65 13.59
C LEU A 314 -9.25 -0.41 15.10
N ASN A 315 -8.96 -1.41 15.93
CA ASN A 315 -9.03 -1.30 17.38
C ASN A 315 -8.05 -0.25 17.94
N LEU A 316 -6.84 -0.16 17.38
CA LEU A 316 -5.82 0.80 17.83
C LEU A 316 -6.00 2.19 17.23
N SER A 317 -6.18 2.24 15.91
CA SER A 317 -5.90 3.42 15.07
C SER A 317 -7.12 4.03 14.41
N MET A 318 -8.32 3.46 14.55
CA MET A 318 -9.53 4.08 14.02
C MET A 318 -9.76 5.45 14.66
N SER A 319 -10.02 6.45 13.82
CA SER A 319 -10.36 7.79 14.24
C SER A 319 -11.65 7.78 15.07
N ARG A 320 -11.70 8.60 16.14
CA ARG A 320 -12.84 8.64 17.07
C ARG A 320 -13.92 9.61 16.61
N GLU A 321 -13.54 10.58 15.79
CA GLU A 321 -14.42 11.56 15.18
C GLU A 321 -15.51 10.86 14.38
N ARG A 322 -16.76 11.16 14.70
CA ARG A 322 -17.93 10.60 14.02
C ARG A 322 -18.64 11.70 13.27
N VAL A 323 -19.03 11.38 12.04
CA VAL A 323 -19.83 12.24 11.18
C VAL A 323 -21.09 11.47 10.80
N ARG A 324 -22.22 12.17 10.82
CA ARG A 324 -23.51 11.66 10.36
C ARG A 324 -23.80 12.22 8.98
N LEU A 325 -24.27 11.37 8.07
CA LEU A 325 -24.80 11.81 6.79
C LEU A 325 -26.27 12.17 6.94
N GLU A 326 -26.65 13.32 6.41
CA GLU A 326 -28.01 13.87 6.51
C GLU A 326 -28.50 14.24 5.11
N SER A 327 -29.76 13.90 4.80
CA SER A 327 -30.39 14.34 3.56
C SER A 327 -30.82 15.80 3.68
N HIS A 328 -30.53 16.61 2.67
CA HIS A 328 -30.99 17.99 2.62
C HIS A 328 -32.43 18.06 2.07
N PRO A 329 -33.31 18.95 2.58
CA PRO A 329 -34.69 19.08 2.10
C PRO A 329 -34.83 19.40 0.61
N ASN A 330 -33.84 20.09 0.04
CA ASN A 330 -33.80 20.49 -1.38
C ASN A 330 -33.07 19.47 -2.28
N GLY A 331 -32.81 18.26 -1.77
CA GLY A 331 -31.96 17.26 -2.41
C GLY A 331 -30.48 17.41 -2.05
N GLY A 332 -29.75 16.28 -2.03
CA GLY A 332 -28.33 16.21 -1.69
C GLY A 332 -28.05 15.64 -0.30
N VAL A 333 -26.78 15.31 -0.05
CA VAL A 333 -26.30 14.72 1.22
C VAL A 333 -25.22 15.62 1.82
N THR A 334 -25.38 15.97 3.08
CA THR A 334 -24.38 16.69 3.89
C THR A 334 -23.81 15.80 4.98
N ALA A 335 -22.64 16.17 5.48
CA ALA A 335 -21.91 15.44 6.49
C ALA A 335 -21.74 16.35 7.72
N THR A 336 -22.40 16.00 8.83
CA THR A 336 -22.44 16.81 10.07
C THR A 336 -21.69 16.08 11.18
N ALA A 337 -20.75 16.76 11.85
CA ALA A 337 -20.04 16.16 12.98
C ALA A 337 -21.02 15.83 14.12
N CYS A 338 -20.89 14.64 14.70
CA CYS A 338 -21.76 14.18 15.78
C CYS A 338 -21.53 14.92 17.10
N GLU A 339 -20.34 15.51 17.29
CA GLU A 339 -19.93 16.23 18.49
C GLU A 339 -19.16 17.50 18.10
N PRO A 340 -19.18 18.58 18.91
CA PRO A 340 -18.35 19.75 18.68
C PRO A 340 -16.86 19.37 18.77
N LEU A 341 -16.20 19.29 17.61
CA LEU A 341 -14.79 18.91 17.55
C LEU A 341 -13.91 20.14 17.83
N GLN A 342 -13.10 20.08 18.89
CA GLN A 342 -12.06 21.10 19.14
C GLN A 342 -10.91 21.03 18.13
N LYS A 343 -10.68 19.86 17.53
CA LYS A 343 -9.68 19.61 16.48
C LYS A 343 -10.24 18.58 15.51
N HIS A 344 -10.12 18.83 14.21
CA HIS A 344 -10.54 17.89 13.16
C HIS A 344 -9.39 16.96 12.77
N PHE A 345 -9.73 15.70 12.47
CA PHE A 345 -8.82 14.71 11.89
C PHE A 345 -9.52 14.07 10.70
N ASP A 346 -8.99 14.29 9.49
CA ASP A 346 -9.70 14.01 8.25
C ASP A 346 -9.59 12.55 7.79
N CYS A 347 -8.56 11.83 8.22
CA CYS A 347 -8.34 10.43 7.83
C CYS A 347 -9.15 9.45 8.70
N ILE A 348 -9.46 8.27 8.15
CA ILE A 348 -10.12 7.17 8.84
C ILE A 348 -9.15 6.56 9.87
N LEU A 349 -7.88 6.40 9.50
CA LEU A 349 -6.86 5.81 10.35
C LEU A 349 -5.83 6.83 10.85
N ARG A 350 -5.45 6.69 12.12
CA ARG A 350 -4.36 7.39 12.82
C ARG A 350 -3.09 6.54 12.81
N ASN A 351 -2.04 7.03 13.46
CA ASN A 351 -0.82 6.27 13.78
C ASN A 351 -0.08 5.71 12.55
N SER A 352 -0.13 6.42 11.41
CA SER A 352 0.74 6.13 10.27
C SER A 352 1.99 7.01 10.30
N THR A 353 3.08 6.54 9.70
CA THR A 353 4.37 7.27 9.70
C THR A 353 4.86 7.53 8.29
N VAL A 354 4.96 8.80 7.87
CA VAL A 354 5.49 9.15 6.54
C VAL A 354 6.98 8.87 6.46
N THR A 355 7.75 9.40 7.41
CA THR A 355 9.20 9.20 7.50
C THR A 355 9.66 9.58 8.90
N TRP A 356 10.47 8.71 9.52
CA TRP A 356 11.07 8.96 10.83
C TRP A 356 12.59 8.67 10.82
N ASN A 357 13.19 8.71 9.63
CA ASN A 357 14.64 8.61 9.47
C ASN A 357 15.31 9.89 10.02
N GLU A 358 16.37 9.73 10.81
CA GLU A 358 17.09 10.85 11.44
C GLU A 358 17.76 11.81 10.42
N HIS A 359 18.02 11.34 9.20
CA HIS A 359 18.56 12.13 8.10
C HIS A 359 17.46 12.77 7.23
N SER A 360 16.18 12.51 7.48
CA SER A 360 15.09 13.15 6.76
C SER A 360 15.03 14.65 7.08
N LEU A 361 14.83 15.50 6.05
CA LEU A 361 14.61 16.93 6.26
C LEU A 361 13.19 17.27 6.74
N SER A 362 12.25 16.32 6.66
CA SER A 362 10.84 16.52 7.02
C SER A 362 10.27 15.27 7.68
N ALA A 363 10.72 14.97 8.90
CA ALA A 363 10.18 13.88 9.70
C ALA A 363 8.69 14.11 9.99
N SER A 364 7.87 13.09 9.75
CA SER A 364 6.43 13.13 9.99
C SER A 364 5.93 11.74 10.35
N ALA A 365 5.32 11.64 11.52
CA ALA A 365 4.93 10.43 12.21
C ALA A 365 3.62 10.68 12.97
N ASP A 366 2.95 9.60 13.36
CA ASP A 366 1.65 9.65 14.05
C ASP A 366 0.60 10.51 13.32
N HIS A 367 0.51 10.32 12.01
CA HIS A 367 -0.34 11.09 11.10
C HIS A 367 -1.37 10.20 10.38
N GLY A 368 -2.38 10.82 9.80
CA GLY A 368 -3.30 10.14 8.89
C GLY A 368 -2.72 10.09 7.47
N LEU A 369 -2.89 8.98 6.76
CA LEU A 369 -2.38 8.84 5.39
C LEU A 369 -3.47 8.33 4.47
N VAL A 370 -3.72 9.10 3.39
CA VAL A 370 -4.79 8.82 2.42
C VAL A 370 -4.70 7.43 1.81
N TYR A 371 -3.48 6.90 1.61
CA TYR A 371 -3.31 5.55 1.10
C TYR A 371 -3.63 4.47 2.13
N ALA A 372 -3.46 4.72 3.43
CA ALA A 372 -3.94 3.81 4.47
C ALA A 372 -5.46 3.65 4.38
N ASP A 373 -6.17 4.77 4.26
CA ASP A 373 -7.62 4.80 4.12
C ASP A 373 -8.08 4.16 2.80
N TYR A 374 -7.38 4.45 1.70
CA TYR A 374 -7.65 3.84 0.39
C TYR A 374 -7.59 2.32 0.46
N TYR A 375 -6.49 1.75 0.96
CA TYR A 375 -6.34 0.30 1.04
C TYR A 375 -7.27 -0.33 2.08
N LEU A 376 -7.69 0.40 3.12
CA LEU A 376 -8.70 -0.08 4.06
C LEU A 376 -10.07 -0.22 3.36
N ILE A 377 -10.44 0.77 2.55
CA ILE A 377 -11.67 0.73 1.75
C ILE A 377 -11.58 -0.39 0.71
N GLU A 378 -10.47 -0.52 0.00
CA GLU A 378 -10.25 -1.61 -0.97
C GLU A 378 -10.31 -2.99 -0.32
N PHE A 379 -9.76 -3.15 0.89
CA PHE A 379 -9.88 -4.39 1.65
C PHE A 379 -11.35 -4.74 1.92
N GLY A 380 -12.15 -3.78 2.40
CA GLY A 380 -13.58 -3.97 2.64
C GLY A 380 -14.36 -4.29 1.35
N ASN A 381 -14.09 -3.55 0.26
CA ASN A 381 -14.67 -3.80 -1.06
C ASN A 381 -14.35 -5.23 -1.53
N LYS A 382 -13.12 -5.67 -1.34
CA LYS A 382 -12.67 -6.99 -1.76
C LYS A 382 -13.34 -8.11 -0.95
N LEU A 383 -13.53 -7.94 0.36
CA LEU A 383 -14.29 -8.89 1.16
C LEU A 383 -15.74 -9.03 0.70
N LEU A 384 -16.39 -7.92 0.32
CA LEU A 384 -17.75 -7.93 -0.25
C LEU A 384 -17.78 -8.67 -1.60
N GLN A 385 -16.83 -8.38 -2.49
CA GLN A 385 -16.71 -9.07 -3.80
C GLN A 385 -16.49 -10.58 -3.64
N LEU A 386 -15.74 -11.00 -2.63
CA LEU A 386 -15.49 -12.42 -2.32
C LEU A 386 -16.66 -13.09 -1.59
N GLY A 387 -17.73 -12.36 -1.25
CA GLY A 387 -18.86 -12.89 -0.48
C GLY A 387 -18.52 -13.28 0.96
N LEU A 388 -17.38 -12.81 1.49
CA LEU A 388 -16.93 -13.09 2.86
C LEU A 388 -17.61 -12.18 3.89
N CYS A 389 -18.32 -11.15 3.42
CA CYS A 389 -19.14 -10.27 4.22
C CYS A 389 -20.46 -9.98 3.46
N SER A 390 -21.58 -9.92 4.17
CA SER A 390 -22.82 -9.41 3.58
C SER A 390 -22.82 -7.88 3.69
N PRO A 391 -23.19 -7.11 2.64
CA PRO A 391 -23.68 -5.77 2.86
C PRO A 391 -24.88 -5.92 3.81
N LEU A 392 -24.85 -5.20 4.93
CA LEU A 392 -25.82 -5.28 6.02
C LEU A 392 -27.26 -5.46 5.49
N ARG A 393 -27.97 -6.45 6.03
CA ARG A 393 -29.43 -6.57 5.92
C ARG A 393 -30.12 -5.43 6.65
#